data_AF-A0AAU8X326-F1
#
_entry.id   AF-A0AAU8X326-F1
#
_cell.length_a   1.000
_cell.length_b   1.000
_cell.length_c   1.000
_cell.angle_alpha   90.00
_cell.angle_beta   90.00
_cell.angle_gamma   90.00
#
_symmetry.space_group_name_H-M   'P 1'
#
loop_
_entity.id
_entity.type
_entity.pdbx_description
1 polymer ?
#
loop_
_entity_poly.entity_id
_entity_poly.type
_entity_poly.pdbx_seq_one_letter_code
_entity_poly.pdbx_strand_id
1 'polypeptide(L)'
;MRKTGVALAISTLFWLNSVTATPIIFPDDPLAGPGAETPALARTFQLAQDDLGNRIHQLHLPIQTEPELVAELEQIGRQQGFSVNTHGDMYTWTEDNMWLSRDGTLVFRPRAPLANKDSYHAFVTALTPESPQAEQEGHHSLGSQDSQGLTDGMLAQADSFASEQGRELLPTFSIIDGGNMLTGQRADGTPYALIGRDALLQTTLHHSRLDSERIATRQETMERDGDFRLQLIEREWLGSPHTVQNGHDPEIDLILLEAANLLPRDLSAEQRHAYARSARAKAELAQYQVDWDSRQAAQGRMFLSQQQGALIAERYRALHGQALPASFDLLAQLKQDYASLVVTADLHSDFADDQIENELQTLQADAATLTRLGRMLQAGGYQRQELAGVELDEQTRRFLAMMAISQRLMAQELKVAERDLVILAQPGFHLDMAMRPLADGRILFNDPAAGEALIQQLLTSDGSLSDSERQGLTETLTNLRQQTERWHKIHALIRQQLTDAGLTPIATPGAFSVNKRSVNWMNGIMGTAQQPFYITNAASIAPLNQAFGAWLKREVPELATYFVGQTASSHREGLNQAEALLRGSGGLDCITLHHE
;
A
#
# COMPACT_ATOMS: atom_id res chain seq x y z
N MET A 1 45.04 20.55 -40.36
CA MET A 1 44.17 21.59 -39.79
C MET A 1 42.74 21.05 -39.69
N ARG A 2 42.29 20.63 -38.51
CA ARG A 2 40.90 20.27 -38.13
C ARG A 2 40.93 19.83 -36.65
N LYS A 3 41.08 20.80 -35.73
CA LYS A 3 41.13 20.55 -34.27
C LYS A 3 40.32 21.57 -33.45
N THR A 4 39.38 22.29 -34.06
CA THR A 4 38.69 23.44 -33.41
C THR A 4 37.15 23.43 -33.53
N GLY A 5 36.53 22.34 -34.02
CA GLY A 5 35.09 22.33 -34.33
C GLY A 5 34.11 22.04 -33.19
N VAL A 6 34.55 21.37 -32.11
CA VAL A 6 33.60 20.88 -31.07
C VAL A 6 33.46 21.84 -29.88
N ALA A 7 34.55 22.55 -29.51
CA ALA A 7 34.47 23.58 -28.48
C ALA A 7 33.59 24.78 -28.91
N LEU A 8 33.57 25.08 -30.21
CA LEU A 8 32.77 26.19 -30.75
C LEU A 8 31.27 25.83 -30.88
N ALA A 9 30.93 24.57 -31.19
CA ALA A 9 29.54 24.12 -31.31
C ALA A 9 28.82 24.06 -29.95
N ILE A 10 29.52 23.66 -28.88
CA ILE A 10 28.97 23.72 -27.52
C ILE A 10 28.79 25.18 -27.10
N SER A 11 29.73 26.09 -27.43
CA SER A 11 29.60 27.52 -27.09
C SER A 11 28.48 28.27 -27.83
N THR A 12 27.97 27.75 -28.95
CA THR A 12 26.94 28.41 -29.78
C THR A 12 25.53 27.85 -29.59
N LEU A 13 25.36 26.66 -29.01
CA LEU A 13 24.05 26.11 -28.64
C LEU A 13 23.39 26.82 -27.44
N PHE A 14 24.14 27.63 -26.68
CA PHE A 14 23.67 28.31 -25.46
C PHE A 14 23.18 29.76 -25.67
N TRP A 15 23.06 30.27 -26.90
CA TRP A 15 22.89 31.71 -27.16
C TRP A 15 21.65 32.16 -27.94
N LEU A 16 20.62 31.32 -28.04
CA LEU A 16 19.37 31.70 -28.72
C LEU A 16 18.14 31.28 -27.90
N ASN A 17 17.87 32.03 -26.82
CA ASN A 17 16.54 32.46 -26.38
C ASN A 17 16.70 33.31 -25.10
N SER A 18 17.12 34.55 -25.32
CA SER A 18 17.29 35.57 -24.29
C SER A 18 16.17 36.58 -24.36
N VAL A 19 15.14 36.47 -23.50
CA VAL A 19 14.45 37.63 -22.91
C VAL A 19 13.87 37.23 -21.54
N THR A 20 14.40 37.88 -20.50
CA THR A 20 13.92 38.04 -19.11
C THR A 20 13.57 36.80 -18.28
N ALA A 21 14.50 36.39 -17.41
CA ALA A 21 14.17 35.74 -16.15
C ALA A 21 14.91 36.46 -15.02
N THR A 22 14.14 37.06 -14.13
CA THR A 22 14.57 37.70 -12.88
C THR A 22 15.14 36.63 -11.95
N PRO A 23 16.26 36.86 -11.23
CA PRO A 23 16.71 35.93 -10.20
C PRO A 23 15.66 35.87 -9.09
N ILE A 24 15.13 34.67 -8.84
CA ILE A 24 14.36 34.39 -7.63
C ILE A 24 15.38 34.20 -6.51
N ILE A 25 15.37 35.14 -5.57
CA ILE A 25 16.02 35.01 -4.27
C ILE A 25 15.13 34.06 -3.47
N PHE A 26 15.65 32.91 -3.05
CA PHE A 26 15.02 32.15 -1.98
C PHE A 26 15.42 32.75 -0.63
N PRO A 27 14.45 32.95 0.29
CA PRO A 27 14.75 33.38 1.65
C PRO A 27 15.41 32.23 2.43
N ASP A 28 16.28 32.62 3.35
CA ASP A 28 16.83 31.76 4.41
C ASP A 28 15.67 31.10 5.20
N ASP A 29 15.81 29.80 5.46
CA ASP A 29 14.96 28.93 6.30
C ASP A 29 14.58 29.61 7.64
N PRO A 30 13.30 29.69 8.09
CA PRO A 30 12.62 28.59 8.80
C PRO A 30 11.09 28.67 8.74
N LEU A 31 10.44 27.99 7.79
CA LEU A 31 9.00 27.69 7.88
C LEU A 31 8.74 26.37 7.16
N ALA A 32 8.79 25.29 7.92
CA ALA A 32 7.93 24.13 7.70
C ALA A 32 6.48 24.64 7.64
N GLY A 33 6.04 25.03 6.45
CA GLY A 33 4.61 25.01 6.12
C GLY A 33 4.19 23.54 6.14
N PRO A 34 2.98 23.21 6.63
CA PRO A 34 2.54 21.83 6.66
C PRO A 34 2.69 21.26 5.25
N GLY A 35 3.27 20.06 5.13
CA GLY A 35 3.12 19.28 3.90
C GLY A 35 1.65 19.36 3.49
N ALA A 36 1.40 19.64 2.20
CA ALA A 36 0.08 20.00 1.68
C ALA A 36 -1.03 19.27 2.45
N GLU A 37 -1.85 20.02 3.21
CA GLU A 37 -2.86 19.42 4.10
C GLU A 37 -3.64 18.38 3.31
N THR A 38 -3.56 17.11 3.72
CA THR A 38 -4.31 16.04 3.07
C THR A 38 -5.79 16.43 3.11
N PRO A 39 -6.50 16.53 1.97
CA PRO A 39 -7.89 17.01 1.96
C PRO A 39 -8.79 16.24 2.94
N ALA A 40 -8.57 14.93 3.09
CA ALA A 40 -9.31 14.09 4.03
C ALA A 40 -9.15 14.51 5.51
N LEU A 41 -7.99 15.05 5.92
CA LEU A 41 -7.75 15.52 7.30
C LEU A 41 -8.64 16.72 7.65
N ALA A 42 -8.85 17.64 6.70
CA ALA A 42 -9.63 18.85 6.92
C ALA A 42 -11.17 18.67 6.79
N ARG A 43 -11.62 17.55 6.22
CA ARG A 43 -13.05 17.29 5.97
C ARG A 43 -13.77 16.76 7.21
N THR A 44 -15.07 17.02 7.29
CA THR A 44 -15.98 16.37 8.24
C THR A 44 -16.82 15.36 7.49
N PHE A 45 -16.80 14.10 7.92
CA PHE A 45 -17.56 13.01 7.32
C PHE A 45 -17.75 11.86 8.33
N GLN A 46 -18.53 10.86 7.94
CA GLN A 46 -18.57 9.54 8.61
C GLN A 46 -18.18 8.48 7.58
N LEU A 47 -17.41 7.48 8.01
CA LEU A 47 -17.10 6.32 7.17
C LEU A 47 -18.36 5.46 6.97
N ALA A 48 -18.51 4.88 5.78
CA ALA A 48 -19.37 3.72 5.62
C ALA A 48 -18.99 2.66 6.67
N GLN A 49 -19.99 1.95 7.20
CA GLN A 49 -19.79 0.98 8.28
C GLN A 49 -19.78 -0.44 7.70
N ASP A 50 -19.03 -1.37 8.29
CA ASP A 50 -18.99 -2.78 7.86
C ASP A 50 -19.77 -3.72 8.80
N ASP A 51 -20.50 -3.13 9.75
CA ASP A 51 -21.31 -3.81 10.75
C ASP A 51 -22.83 -3.64 10.51
N LEU A 52 -23.64 -4.14 11.45
CA LEU A 52 -25.11 -4.04 11.38
C LEU A 52 -25.64 -2.61 11.58
N GLY A 53 -24.81 -1.67 12.00
CA GLY A 53 -25.13 -0.25 12.06
C GLY A 53 -25.20 0.41 10.67
N ASN A 54 -24.68 -0.26 9.62
CA ASN A 54 -24.72 0.25 8.26
C ASN A 54 -26.12 0.17 7.64
N ARG A 55 -26.72 1.30 7.29
CA ARG A 55 -28.01 1.31 6.59
C ARG A 55 -27.89 1.26 5.08
N ILE A 56 -27.45 0.12 4.55
CA ILE A 56 -27.20 -0.03 3.10
C ILE A 56 -28.44 0.37 2.28
N HIS A 57 -28.29 1.38 1.43
CA HIS A 57 -29.28 1.78 0.42
C HIS A 57 -28.79 1.49 -1.01
N GLN A 58 -27.47 1.50 -1.22
CA GLN A 58 -26.88 1.18 -2.52
C GLN A 58 -25.70 0.21 -2.38
N LEU A 59 -25.64 -0.73 -3.34
CA LEU A 59 -24.53 -1.64 -3.56
C LEU A 59 -23.97 -1.40 -4.97
N HIS A 60 -22.67 -1.20 -5.07
CA HIS A 60 -21.95 -1.00 -6.34
C HIS A 60 -21.10 -2.23 -6.63
N LEU A 61 -21.15 -2.71 -7.86
CA LEU A 61 -20.44 -3.89 -8.35
C LEU A 61 -19.69 -3.56 -9.65
N PRO A 62 -18.53 -4.20 -9.91
CA PRO A 62 -17.91 -4.17 -11.22
C PRO A 62 -18.78 -4.88 -12.26
N ILE A 63 -18.78 -4.41 -13.51
CA ILE A 63 -19.58 -5.00 -14.60
C ILE A 63 -19.14 -6.44 -14.94
N GLN A 64 -17.93 -6.81 -14.53
CA GLN A 64 -17.36 -8.14 -14.70
C GLN A 64 -17.96 -9.16 -13.73
N THR A 65 -18.75 -8.74 -12.74
CA THR A 65 -19.48 -9.66 -11.84
C THR A 65 -20.45 -10.53 -12.66
N GLU A 66 -20.49 -11.83 -12.37
CA GLU A 66 -21.32 -12.76 -13.13
C GLU A 66 -22.83 -12.40 -13.03
N PRO A 67 -23.59 -12.42 -14.13
CA PRO A 67 -24.97 -11.91 -14.17
C PRO A 67 -25.94 -12.58 -13.20
N GLU A 68 -25.80 -13.89 -12.96
CA GLU A 68 -26.66 -14.62 -12.03
C GLU A 68 -26.41 -14.18 -10.58
N LEU A 69 -25.16 -13.89 -10.20
CA LEU A 69 -24.82 -13.31 -8.90
C LEU A 69 -25.42 -11.91 -8.76
N VAL A 70 -25.33 -11.07 -9.81
CA VAL A 70 -25.99 -9.75 -9.81
C VAL A 70 -27.50 -9.89 -9.59
N ALA A 71 -28.15 -10.83 -10.29
CA ALA A 71 -29.59 -11.07 -10.17
C ALA A 71 -30.00 -11.57 -8.77
N GLU A 72 -29.18 -12.42 -8.13
CA GLU A 72 -29.36 -12.85 -6.74
C GLU A 72 -29.29 -11.64 -5.78
N LEU A 73 -28.29 -10.77 -5.93
CA LEU A 73 -28.12 -9.57 -5.12
C LEU A 73 -29.27 -8.58 -5.33
N GLU A 74 -29.74 -8.37 -6.56
CA GLU A 74 -30.91 -7.54 -6.84
C GLU A 74 -32.19 -8.10 -6.19
N GLN A 75 -32.35 -9.43 -6.16
CA GLN A 75 -33.48 -10.06 -5.48
C GLN A 75 -33.42 -9.82 -3.97
N ILE A 76 -32.25 -9.93 -3.36
CA ILE A 76 -32.05 -9.60 -1.95
C ILE A 76 -32.29 -8.10 -1.71
N GLY A 77 -31.81 -7.24 -2.62
CA GLY A 77 -32.05 -5.80 -2.59
C GLY A 77 -33.54 -5.44 -2.61
N ARG A 78 -34.34 -6.11 -3.44
CA ARG A 78 -35.81 -5.96 -3.42
C ARG A 78 -36.45 -6.40 -2.10
N GLN A 79 -35.90 -7.43 -1.45
CA GLN A 79 -36.40 -7.91 -0.15
C GLN A 79 -36.01 -6.98 1.00
N GLN A 80 -34.79 -6.47 0.98
CA GLN A 80 -34.21 -5.69 2.07
C GLN A 80 -34.41 -4.18 1.91
N GLY A 81 -34.65 -3.69 0.69
CA GLY A 81 -34.89 -2.27 0.40
C GLY A 81 -33.65 -1.50 -0.06
N PHE A 82 -32.68 -2.14 -0.73
CA PHE A 82 -31.52 -1.49 -1.34
C PHE A 82 -31.46 -1.74 -2.85
N SER A 83 -30.74 -0.88 -3.58
CA SER A 83 -30.49 -1.04 -5.02
C SER A 83 -29.09 -1.58 -5.31
N VAL A 84 -28.95 -2.31 -6.42
CA VAL A 84 -27.68 -2.83 -6.93
C VAL A 84 -27.36 -2.15 -8.25
N ASN A 85 -26.14 -1.64 -8.39
CA ASN A 85 -25.66 -0.94 -9.58
C ASN A 85 -24.36 -1.57 -10.07
N THR A 86 -24.23 -1.83 -11.38
CA THR A 86 -22.99 -2.32 -12.00
C THR A 86 -22.27 -1.23 -12.80
N HIS A 87 -20.93 -1.23 -12.80
CA HIS A 87 -20.12 -0.17 -13.39
C HIS A 87 -18.95 -0.71 -14.20
N GLY A 88 -18.67 -0.10 -15.36
CA GLY A 88 -17.60 -0.52 -16.27
C GLY A 88 -16.19 -0.19 -15.76
N ASP A 89 -16.07 0.93 -15.04
CA ASP A 89 -14.80 1.53 -14.66
C ASP A 89 -14.39 1.22 -13.21
N MET A 90 -15.00 0.20 -12.61
CA MET A 90 -14.59 -0.33 -11.31
C MET A 90 -13.52 -1.42 -11.48
N TYR A 91 -12.54 -1.41 -10.57
CA TYR A 91 -11.61 -2.52 -10.41
C TYR A 91 -12.37 -3.76 -9.91
N THR A 92 -11.93 -4.97 -10.28
CA THR A 92 -12.62 -6.21 -9.89
C THR A 92 -12.69 -6.35 -8.37
N TRP A 93 -11.59 -6.08 -7.66
CA TRP A 93 -11.55 -6.01 -6.20
C TRP A 93 -11.74 -4.55 -5.80
N THR A 94 -12.96 -4.05 -5.96
CA THR A 94 -13.24 -2.61 -5.92
C THR A 94 -13.05 -1.99 -4.54
N GLU A 95 -13.06 -2.78 -3.47
CA GLU A 95 -12.77 -2.34 -2.12
C GLU A 95 -11.28 -2.00 -1.99
N ASP A 96 -10.40 -2.72 -2.69
CA ASP A 96 -8.95 -2.53 -2.57
C ASP A 96 -8.52 -1.09 -2.87
N ASN A 97 -9.11 -0.47 -3.89
CA ASN A 97 -8.63 0.82 -4.37
C ASN A 97 -9.40 2.03 -3.84
N MET A 98 -10.55 1.83 -3.18
CA MET A 98 -11.34 2.93 -2.63
C MET A 98 -12.34 2.49 -1.55
N TRP A 99 -12.77 3.45 -0.73
CA TRP A 99 -13.92 3.30 0.16
C TRP A 99 -14.78 4.58 0.15
N LEU A 100 -15.98 4.49 0.71
CA LEU A 100 -16.97 5.56 0.63
C LEU A 100 -17.22 6.21 2.00
N SER A 101 -17.60 7.48 1.98
CA SER A 101 -18.32 8.06 3.12
C SER A 101 -19.67 7.36 3.29
N ARG A 102 -20.21 7.41 4.51
CA ARG A 102 -21.49 6.82 4.88
C ARG A 102 -22.63 7.23 3.96
N ASP A 103 -22.65 8.49 3.53
CA ASP A 103 -23.66 9.06 2.63
C ASP A 103 -23.32 8.86 1.13
N GLY A 104 -22.22 8.17 0.82
CA GLY A 104 -21.74 7.91 -0.53
C GLY A 104 -21.24 9.13 -1.30
N THR A 105 -21.21 10.33 -0.70
CA THR A 105 -20.86 11.57 -1.40
C THR A 105 -19.36 11.72 -1.68
N LEU A 106 -18.53 11.08 -0.86
CA LEU A 106 -17.07 11.11 -0.92
C LEU A 106 -16.54 9.72 -1.31
N VAL A 107 -15.59 9.70 -2.22
CA VAL A 107 -14.79 8.53 -2.58
C VAL A 107 -13.38 8.75 -2.05
N PHE A 108 -12.98 7.96 -1.06
CA PHE A 108 -11.62 7.98 -0.52
C PHE A 108 -10.76 7.02 -1.31
N ARG A 109 -9.59 7.49 -1.72
CA ARG A 109 -8.67 6.74 -2.59
C ARG A 109 -7.23 7.02 -2.16
N PRO A 110 -6.36 6.01 -2.03
CA PRO A 110 -4.93 6.21 -1.75
C PRO A 110 -4.29 7.20 -2.73
N ARG A 111 -3.63 8.25 -2.21
CA ARG A 111 -3.06 9.30 -3.07
C ARG A 111 -2.01 8.77 -4.06
N ALA A 112 -1.36 7.66 -3.73
CA ALA A 112 -0.30 7.04 -4.52
C ALA A 112 -0.22 5.53 -4.23
N PRO A 113 0.28 4.73 -5.18
CA PRO A 113 0.52 3.31 -4.96
C PRO A 113 1.73 3.08 -4.04
N LEU A 114 1.90 1.83 -3.62
CA LEU A 114 3.14 1.37 -3.01
C LEU A 114 4.27 1.40 -4.04
N ALA A 115 5.29 2.20 -3.78
CA ALA A 115 6.17 2.64 -4.85
C ALA A 115 7.41 1.75 -5.10
N ASN A 116 7.65 0.70 -4.31
CA ASN A 116 8.61 -0.37 -4.61
C ASN A 116 8.12 -1.69 -3.98
N LYS A 117 7.43 -2.50 -4.79
CA LYS A 117 6.84 -3.76 -4.33
C LYS A 117 7.89 -4.79 -3.92
N ASP A 118 9.03 -4.86 -4.61
CA ASP A 118 10.08 -5.84 -4.33
C ASP A 118 10.77 -5.56 -2.98
N SER A 119 11.14 -4.30 -2.73
CA SER A 119 11.68 -3.88 -1.43
C SER A 119 10.69 -4.10 -0.30
N TYR A 120 9.39 -3.83 -0.54
CA TYR A 120 8.36 -4.07 0.46
C TYR A 120 8.17 -5.57 0.73
N HIS A 121 8.16 -6.39 -0.32
CA HIS A 121 8.08 -7.84 -0.18
C HIS A 121 9.25 -8.37 0.66
N ALA A 122 10.48 -7.97 0.33
CA ALA A 122 11.66 -8.35 1.10
C ALA A 122 11.59 -7.88 2.58
N PHE A 123 11.00 -6.72 2.84
CA PHE A 123 10.76 -6.19 4.18
C PHE A 123 9.77 -7.05 4.99
N VAL A 124 8.59 -7.34 4.45
CA VAL A 124 7.55 -8.08 5.20
C VAL A 124 7.88 -9.56 5.37
N THR A 125 8.59 -10.18 4.41
CA THR A 125 8.98 -11.60 4.49
C THR A 125 10.33 -11.83 5.16
N ALA A 126 10.91 -10.82 5.81
CA ALA A 126 12.24 -10.90 6.42
C ALA A 126 12.31 -11.84 7.65
N LEU A 127 11.15 -12.13 8.25
CA LEU A 127 11.00 -12.89 9.47
C LEU A 127 10.54 -14.32 9.20
N THR A 128 10.87 -15.21 10.13
CA THR A 128 10.44 -16.62 10.13
C THR A 128 9.66 -16.93 11.41
N PRO A 129 8.96 -18.08 11.51
CA PRO A 129 8.20 -18.44 12.72
C PRO A 129 9.07 -18.55 13.98
N GLU A 130 10.39 -18.74 13.83
CA GLU A 130 11.38 -18.83 14.89
C GLU A 130 11.92 -17.47 15.32
N SER A 131 11.66 -16.41 14.53
CA SER A 131 12.10 -15.07 14.88
C SER A 131 11.31 -14.57 16.11
N PRO A 132 11.97 -13.97 17.13
CA PRO A 132 11.27 -13.50 18.31
C PRO A 132 10.17 -12.49 17.98
N GLN A 133 8.97 -12.71 18.54
CA GLN A 133 7.78 -11.87 18.34
C GLN A 133 7.37 -11.66 16.87
N ALA A 134 7.72 -12.57 15.96
CA ALA A 134 7.39 -12.43 14.54
C ALA A 134 5.87 -12.40 14.28
N GLU A 135 5.08 -13.03 15.16
CA GLU A 135 3.62 -12.99 15.11
C GLU A 135 3.04 -11.57 15.16
N GLN A 136 3.78 -10.58 15.69
CA GLN A 136 3.37 -9.18 15.72
C GLN A 136 3.21 -8.58 14.32
N GLU A 137 3.91 -9.12 13.34
CA GLU A 137 3.90 -8.64 11.95
C GLU A 137 3.02 -9.51 11.04
N GLY A 138 2.19 -10.38 11.63
CA GLY A 138 1.15 -11.11 10.91
C GLY A 138 1.65 -12.31 10.08
N HIS A 139 0.83 -12.68 9.10
CA HIS A 139 0.92 -13.89 8.27
C HIS A 139 2.25 -14.07 7.53
N HIS A 140 2.95 -12.98 7.22
CA HIS A 140 4.25 -13.04 6.55
C HIS A 140 5.30 -13.81 7.35
N SER A 141 5.26 -13.72 8.68
CA SER A 141 6.12 -14.50 9.57
C SER A 141 5.92 -16.01 9.44
N LEU A 142 4.80 -16.46 8.88
CA LEU A 142 4.49 -17.86 8.63
C LEU A 142 4.87 -18.31 7.20
N GLY A 143 5.65 -17.51 6.48
CA GLY A 143 6.08 -17.82 5.11
C GLY A 143 5.03 -17.51 4.04
N SER A 144 4.03 -16.69 4.35
CA SER A 144 3.11 -16.18 3.34
C SER A 144 3.82 -15.18 2.42
N GLN A 145 3.67 -15.38 1.11
CA GLN A 145 4.17 -14.47 0.09
C GLN A 145 3.13 -13.45 -0.38
N ASP A 146 1.89 -13.59 0.07
CA ASP A 146 0.79 -12.70 -0.31
C ASP A 146 1.02 -11.31 0.30
N SER A 147 1.44 -10.35 -0.53
CA SER A 147 1.70 -8.97 -0.15
C SER A 147 0.76 -8.01 -0.90
N GLN A 148 0.23 -7.05 -0.16
CA GLN A 148 -0.63 -5.96 -0.64
C GLN A 148 0.07 -5.04 -1.65
N GLY A 149 -0.70 -4.17 -2.30
CA GLY A 149 -0.17 -3.09 -3.10
C GLY A 149 -1.01 -2.76 -4.33
N LEU A 150 -1.56 -1.55 -4.31
CA LEU A 150 -2.24 -0.92 -5.44
C LEU A 150 -1.26 -0.47 -6.52
N THR A 151 -1.76 -0.39 -7.75
CA THR A 151 -1.04 0.17 -8.90
C THR A 151 -1.72 1.46 -9.37
N ASP A 152 -1.01 2.31 -10.11
CA ASP A 152 -1.59 3.53 -10.69
C ASP A 152 -2.84 3.24 -11.54
N GLY A 153 -2.84 2.11 -12.27
CA GLY A 153 -3.99 1.69 -13.06
C GLY A 153 -5.22 1.38 -12.19
N MET A 154 -5.02 0.72 -11.04
CA MET A 154 -6.10 0.47 -10.09
C MET A 154 -6.62 1.78 -9.47
N LEU A 155 -5.73 2.71 -9.10
CA LEU A 155 -6.14 4.00 -8.55
C LEU A 155 -6.92 4.86 -9.58
N ALA A 156 -6.53 4.82 -10.85
CA ALA A 156 -7.23 5.53 -11.93
C ALA A 156 -8.67 5.02 -12.16
N GLN A 157 -8.96 3.76 -11.83
CA GLN A 157 -10.33 3.22 -11.88
C GLN A 157 -11.21 3.84 -10.78
N ALA A 158 -10.67 4.06 -9.58
CA ALA A 158 -11.38 4.79 -8.53
C ALA A 158 -11.66 6.26 -8.91
N ASP A 159 -10.73 6.92 -9.60
CA ASP A 159 -10.94 8.27 -10.14
C ASP A 159 -12.07 8.32 -11.16
N SER A 160 -12.09 7.32 -12.05
CA SER A 160 -13.11 7.19 -13.10
C SER A 160 -14.48 6.95 -12.48
N PHE A 161 -14.58 6.03 -11.52
CA PHE A 161 -15.80 5.80 -10.75
C PHE A 161 -16.31 7.08 -10.06
N ALA A 162 -15.44 7.80 -9.34
CA ALA A 162 -15.84 9.04 -8.65
C ALA A 162 -16.39 10.09 -9.65
N SER A 163 -15.69 10.28 -10.78
CA SER A 163 -16.10 11.20 -11.84
C SER A 163 -17.46 10.84 -12.45
N GLU A 164 -17.66 9.57 -12.80
CA GLU A 164 -18.90 9.10 -13.44
C GLU A 164 -20.10 9.14 -12.50
N GLN A 165 -19.88 8.85 -11.22
CA GLN A 165 -20.93 8.93 -10.20
C GLN A 165 -21.18 10.38 -9.71
N GLY A 166 -20.40 11.36 -10.19
CA GLY A 166 -20.49 12.75 -9.74
C GLY A 166 -20.16 12.92 -8.25
N ARG A 167 -19.26 12.07 -7.72
CA ARG A 167 -18.82 12.07 -6.32
C ARG A 167 -17.50 12.82 -6.18
N GLU A 168 -17.27 13.41 -5.01
CA GLU A 168 -15.99 14.08 -4.74
C GLU A 168 -14.93 13.03 -4.40
N LEU A 169 -13.85 12.99 -5.18
CA LEU A 169 -12.68 12.17 -4.89
C LEU A 169 -11.80 12.87 -3.83
N LEU A 170 -11.48 12.16 -2.75
CA LEU A 170 -10.58 12.61 -1.69
C LEU A 170 -9.34 11.71 -1.63
N PRO A 171 -8.17 12.20 -2.07
CA PRO A 171 -6.91 11.52 -1.87
C PRO A 171 -6.59 11.38 -0.38
N THR A 172 -6.17 10.18 0.03
CA THR A 172 -5.85 9.87 1.43
C THR A 172 -4.36 9.90 1.71
N PHE A 173 -4.02 10.24 2.95
CA PHE A 173 -2.72 10.00 3.57
C PHE A 173 -2.51 8.49 3.70
N SER A 174 -3.51 7.78 4.22
CA SER A 174 -3.38 6.34 4.42
C SER A 174 -3.32 5.59 3.09
N ILE A 175 -2.38 4.65 3.00
CA ILE A 175 -2.31 3.65 1.92
C ILE A 175 -2.89 2.36 2.49
N ILE A 176 -4.20 2.19 2.29
CA ILE A 176 -4.98 1.07 2.78
C ILE A 176 -5.63 0.41 1.55
N ASP A 177 -5.30 -0.85 1.31
CA ASP A 177 -6.11 -1.70 0.45
C ASP A 177 -7.41 -2.00 1.23
N GLY A 178 -8.59 -1.65 0.72
CA GLY A 178 -9.83 -1.59 1.54
C GLY A 178 -10.19 -2.88 2.29
N GLY A 179 -9.82 -4.07 1.81
CA GLY A 179 -9.98 -5.32 2.55
C GLY A 179 -9.17 -5.39 3.87
N ASN A 180 -8.23 -4.47 4.08
CA ASN A 180 -7.46 -4.28 5.32
C ASN A 180 -8.01 -3.22 6.26
N MET A 181 -9.19 -2.69 5.96
CA MET A 181 -9.94 -1.84 6.88
C MET A 181 -11.32 -2.44 7.11
N LEU A 182 -11.70 -2.53 8.38
CA LEU A 182 -13.06 -2.86 8.78
C LEU A 182 -13.51 -1.87 9.85
N THR A 183 -14.68 -1.29 9.64
CA THR A 183 -15.25 -0.25 10.49
C THR A 183 -16.49 -0.77 11.21
N GLY A 184 -16.74 -0.24 12.41
CA GLY A 184 -17.94 -0.59 13.15
C GLY A 184 -18.15 0.27 14.38
N GLN A 185 -19.12 -0.11 15.19
CA GLN A 185 -19.52 0.60 16.40
C GLN A 185 -19.52 -0.29 17.63
N ARG A 186 -19.08 0.28 18.74
CA ARG A 186 -19.20 -0.31 20.07
C ARG A 186 -20.65 -0.29 20.54
N ALA A 187 -20.95 -1.01 21.62
CA ALA A 187 -22.27 -1.00 22.26
C ALA A 187 -22.77 0.41 22.65
N ASP A 188 -21.86 1.35 22.91
CA ASP A 188 -22.19 2.75 23.23
C ASP A 188 -22.31 3.67 22.00
N GLY A 189 -22.16 3.12 20.79
CA GLY A 189 -22.20 3.84 19.52
C GLY A 189 -20.87 4.52 19.13
N THR A 190 -19.81 4.37 19.92
CA THR A 190 -18.49 4.90 19.57
C THR A 190 -17.96 4.18 18.32
N PRO A 191 -17.59 4.91 17.25
CA PRO A 191 -17.02 4.28 16.05
C PRO A 191 -15.58 3.83 16.30
N TYR A 192 -15.19 2.73 15.65
CA TYR A 192 -13.81 2.25 15.60
C TYR A 192 -13.45 1.83 14.16
N ALA A 193 -12.16 1.73 13.90
CA ALA A 193 -11.62 1.14 12.67
C ALA A 193 -10.55 0.10 13.03
N LEU A 194 -10.67 -1.09 12.46
CA LEU A 194 -9.66 -2.15 12.48
C LEU A 194 -8.80 -1.98 11.24
N ILE A 195 -7.48 -1.92 11.41
CA ILE A 195 -6.53 -1.74 10.33
C ILE A 195 -5.49 -2.85 10.36
N GLY A 196 -5.25 -3.47 9.21
CA GLY A 196 -4.19 -4.46 9.06
C GLY A 196 -2.82 -3.84 9.27
N ARG A 197 -1.93 -4.54 9.97
CA ARG A 197 -0.56 -4.10 10.25
C ARG A 197 0.20 -3.64 9.00
N ASP A 198 -0.01 -4.33 7.88
CA ASP A 198 0.63 -4.02 6.60
C ASP A 198 0.28 -2.61 6.10
N ALA A 199 -0.98 -2.18 6.23
CA ALA A 199 -1.41 -0.85 5.78
C ALA A 199 -0.69 0.28 6.55
N LEU A 200 -0.47 0.11 7.86
CA LEU A 200 0.33 1.04 8.65
C LEU A 200 1.80 1.07 8.20
N LEU A 201 2.39 -0.11 7.96
CA LEU A 201 3.78 -0.24 7.52
C LEU A 201 3.98 0.39 6.12
N GLN A 202 3.08 0.13 5.18
CA GLN A 202 3.12 0.71 3.84
C GLN A 202 3.00 2.21 3.86
N THR A 203 2.02 2.73 4.62
CA THR A 203 1.83 4.17 4.80
C THR A 203 3.12 4.78 5.35
N THR A 204 3.67 4.24 6.44
CA THR A 204 4.90 4.76 7.03
C THR A 204 6.08 4.72 6.03
N LEU A 205 6.28 3.62 5.31
CA LEU A 205 7.37 3.45 4.35
C LEU A 205 7.26 4.37 3.13
N HIS A 206 6.04 4.68 2.69
CA HIS A 206 5.78 5.63 1.61
C HIS A 206 6.14 7.05 2.05
N HIS A 207 5.63 7.49 3.21
CA HIS A 207 5.80 8.84 3.72
C HIS A 207 7.22 9.13 4.24
N SER A 208 7.95 8.10 4.69
CA SER A 208 9.35 8.19 5.10
C SER A 208 10.35 8.05 3.94
N ARG A 209 9.90 7.94 2.68
CA ARG A 209 10.78 7.66 1.53
C ARG A 209 11.99 8.59 1.43
N LEU A 210 11.81 9.86 1.78
CA LEU A 210 12.85 10.89 1.74
C LEU A 210 13.45 11.20 3.12
N ASP A 211 13.25 10.31 4.10
CA ASP A 211 13.96 10.37 5.37
C ASP A 211 15.47 10.24 5.16
N SER A 212 16.26 10.84 6.06
CA SER A 212 17.73 10.84 5.98
C SER A 212 18.33 9.44 5.88
N GLU A 213 17.83 8.47 6.64
CA GLU A 213 18.38 7.10 6.60
C GLU A 213 18.01 6.39 5.29
N ARG A 214 16.84 6.68 4.73
CA ARG A 214 16.43 6.17 3.41
C ARG A 214 17.31 6.71 2.29
N ILE A 215 17.65 8.00 2.34
CA ILE A 215 18.57 8.63 1.39
C ILE A 215 19.97 8.03 1.54
N ALA A 216 20.47 7.87 2.77
CA ALA A 216 21.77 7.26 3.04
C ALA A 216 21.84 5.81 2.53
N THR A 217 20.78 5.02 2.75
CA THR A 217 20.67 3.64 2.26
C THR A 217 20.68 3.57 0.73
N ARG A 218 19.97 4.49 0.05
CA ARG A 218 20.02 4.59 -1.41
C ARG A 218 21.41 4.96 -1.89
N GLN A 219 22.08 5.91 -1.24
CA GLN A 219 23.44 6.30 -1.59
C GLN A 219 24.41 5.12 -1.48
N GLU A 220 24.40 4.36 -0.38
CA GLU A 220 25.24 3.17 -0.20
C GLU A 220 24.97 2.12 -1.29
N THR A 221 23.70 1.89 -1.62
CA THR A 221 23.31 1.00 -2.72
C THR A 221 23.90 1.45 -4.05
N MET A 222 23.78 2.74 -4.37
CA MET A 222 24.34 3.32 -5.59
C MET A 222 25.88 3.27 -5.62
N GLU A 223 26.55 3.42 -4.48
CA GLU A 223 28.00 3.27 -4.36
C GLU A 223 28.44 1.83 -4.63
N ARG A 224 27.74 0.86 -4.03
CA ARG A 224 28.01 -0.57 -4.19
C ARG A 224 27.76 -1.05 -5.63
N ASP A 225 26.63 -0.62 -6.21
CA ASP A 225 26.19 -1.07 -7.53
C ASP A 225 26.96 -0.33 -8.65
N GLY A 226 27.73 0.70 -8.29
CA GLY A 226 28.56 1.47 -9.21
C GLY A 226 27.80 2.55 -9.97
N ASP A 227 26.61 2.93 -9.51
CA ASP A 227 25.76 3.96 -10.12
C ASP A 227 26.40 5.35 -10.08
N PHE A 228 27.37 5.60 -9.19
CA PHE A 228 28.21 6.81 -9.20
C PHE A 228 29.41 6.72 -10.15
N ARG A 229 29.40 5.75 -11.07
CA ARG A 229 30.37 5.64 -12.16
C ARG A 229 29.64 5.81 -13.48
N LEU A 230 29.69 7.04 -13.99
CA LEU A 230 29.17 7.37 -15.31
C LEU A 230 29.81 6.53 -16.42
N GLN A 231 28.98 5.88 -17.22
CA GLN A 231 29.36 5.11 -18.40
C GLN A 231 28.47 5.49 -19.59
N LEU A 232 29.06 5.52 -20.79
CA LEU A 232 28.29 5.63 -22.03
C LEU A 232 28.26 4.26 -22.69
N ILE A 233 27.05 3.75 -22.93
CA ILE A 233 26.84 2.42 -23.52
C ILE A 233 26.23 2.61 -24.90
N GLU A 234 26.92 2.13 -25.93
CA GLU A 234 26.35 2.03 -27.28
C GLU A 234 25.49 0.76 -27.38
N ARG A 235 24.27 0.94 -27.86
CA ARG A 235 23.30 -0.13 -28.12
C ARG A 235 22.71 0.05 -29.52
N GLU A 236 22.27 -1.03 -30.12
CA GLU A 236 21.53 -0.97 -31.38
C GLU A 236 20.03 -0.88 -31.08
N TRP A 237 19.37 0.18 -31.57
CA TRP A 237 17.93 0.34 -31.46
C TRP A 237 17.35 0.57 -32.85
N LEU A 238 16.42 -0.30 -33.27
CA LEU A 238 15.80 -0.27 -34.60
C LEU A 238 16.83 -0.21 -35.76
N GLY A 239 17.96 -0.91 -35.63
CA GLY A 239 19.00 -0.93 -36.66
C GLY A 239 19.94 0.28 -36.69
N SER A 240 19.84 1.18 -35.70
CA SER A 240 20.71 2.36 -35.59
C SER A 240 21.47 2.35 -34.26
N PRO A 241 22.77 2.76 -34.25
CA PRO A 241 23.52 2.90 -33.01
C PRO A 241 22.93 4.06 -32.19
N HIS A 242 22.65 3.77 -30.93
CA HIS A 242 22.13 4.71 -29.95
C HIS A 242 23.00 4.62 -28.69
N THR A 243 23.43 5.78 -28.18
CA THR A 243 24.27 5.85 -26.99
C THR A 243 23.43 6.30 -25.81
N VAL A 244 23.44 5.53 -24.74
CA VAL A 244 22.75 5.87 -23.49
C VAL A 244 23.75 6.12 -22.37
N GLN A 245 23.42 7.06 -21.49
CA GLN A 245 24.11 7.23 -20.23
C GLN A 245 23.65 6.15 -19.25
N ASN A 246 24.61 5.55 -18.54
CA ASN A 246 24.36 4.67 -17.40
C ASN A 246 25.13 5.21 -16.18
N GLY A 247 24.48 5.29 -15.03
CA GLY A 247 25.01 5.92 -13.83
C GLY A 247 25.18 7.45 -13.95
N HIS A 248 25.84 8.01 -12.93
CA HIS A 248 26.05 9.44 -12.73
C HIS A 248 27.49 9.72 -12.34
N ASP A 249 27.94 10.95 -12.57
CA ASP A 249 29.22 11.44 -12.06
C ASP A 249 28.94 12.48 -10.98
N PRO A 250 29.32 12.22 -9.71
CA PRO A 250 29.07 13.13 -8.59
C PRO A 250 29.56 14.56 -8.79
N GLU A 251 30.50 14.79 -9.70
CA GLU A 251 30.99 16.13 -9.97
C GLU A 251 30.32 16.84 -11.12
N ILE A 252 29.76 16.09 -12.06
CA ILE A 252 28.79 16.68 -12.97
C ILE A 252 27.60 17.13 -12.11
N ASP A 253 27.12 16.28 -11.21
CA ASP A 253 26.05 16.65 -10.27
C ASP A 253 26.43 17.85 -9.41
N LEU A 254 27.67 17.91 -8.89
CA LEU A 254 28.16 19.08 -8.16
C LEU A 254 28.09 20.37 -9.00
N ILE A 255 28.55 20.34 -10.24
CA ILE A 255 28.50 21.49 -11.16
C ILE A 255 27.04 21.90 -11.44
N LEU A 256 26.14 20.93 -11.60
CA LEU A 256 24.72 21.20 -11.83
C LEU A 256 24.05 21.83 -10.59
N LEU A 257 24.39 21.35 -9.38
CA LEU A 257 23.92 21.93 -8.12
C LEU A 257 24.45 23.36 -7.92
N GLU A 258 25.71 23.63 -8.27
CA GLU A 258 26.27 24.99 -8.28
C GLU A 258 25.52 25.90 -9.24
N ALA A 259 25.28 25.43 -10.46
CA ALA A 259 24.53 26.17 -11.47
C ALA A 259 23.08 26.45 -11.04
N ALA A 260 22.49 25.55 -10.26
CA ALA A 260 21.17 25.73 -9.66
C ALA A 260 21.17 26.58 -8.39
N ASN A 261 22.34 26.95 -7.86
CA ASN A 261 22.48 27.59 -6.55
C ASN A 261 21.87 26.75 -5.40
N LEU A 262 22.04 25.43 -5.46
CA LEU A 262 21.53 24.45 -4.50
C LEU A 262 22.60 23.90 -3.55
N LEU A 263 23.85 24.34 -3.66
CA LEU A 263 24.89 23.96 -2.70
C LEU A 263 24.82 24.82 -1.44
N PRO A 264 24.83 24.20 -0.24
CA PRO A 264 25.02 24.92 1.01
C PRO A 264 26.31 25.74 1.01
N ARG A 265 26.28 26.89 1.69
CA ARG A 265 27.47 27.73 1.89
C ARG A 265 28.47 27.03 2.82
N ASP A 266 29.74 27.39 2.67
CA ASP A 266 30.83 27.00 3.60
C ASP A 266 31.16 25.51 3.72
N LEU A 267 30.77 24.68 2.73
CA LEU A 267 31.20 23.28 2.66
C LEU A 267 32.65 23.14 2.19
N SER A 268 33.40 22.24 2.84
CA SER A 268 34.71 21.77 2.35
C SER A 268 34.55 21.04 1.01
N ALA A 269 35.65 20.86 0.26
CA ALA A 269 35.60 20.12 -1.01
C ALA A 269 35.04 18.69 -0.84
N GLU A 270 35.43 18.00 0.24
CA GLU A 270 34.93 16.65 0.55
C GLU A 270 33.43 16.65 0.85
N GLN A 271 32.97 17.62 1.65
CA GLN A 271 31.56 17.76 2.01
C GLN A 271 30.69 18.09 0.79
N ARG A 272 31.21 18.87 -0.17
CA ARG A 272 30.53 19.17 -1.43
C ARG A 272 30.28 17.92 -2.27
N HIS A 273 31.28 17.04 -2.38
CA HIS A 273 31.11 15.76 -3.10
C HIS A 273 30.15 14.81 -2.38
N ALA A 274 30.21 14.75 -1.05
CA ALA A 274 29.25 13.98 -0.27
C ALA A 274 27.82 14.50 -0.49
N TYR A 275 27.63 15.83 -0.44
CA TYR A 275 26.33 16.46 -0.71
C TYR A 275 25.81 16.12 -2.12
N ALA A 276 26.66 16.17 -3.14
CA ALA A 276 26.24 15.82 -4.50
C ALA A 276 25.77 14.37 -4.62
N ARG A 277 26.46 13.41 -3.96
CA ARG A 277 26.03 12.01 -3.91
C ARG A 277 24.68 11.86 -3.20
N SER A 278 24.50 12.50 -2.05
CA SER A 278 23.24 12.44 -1.31
C SER A 278 22.08 13.10 -2.08
N ALA A 279 22.32 14.23 -2.74
CA ALA A 279 21.32 14.91 -3.58
C ALA A 279 20.90 14.03 -4.77
N ARG A 280 21.84 13.34 -5.41
CA ARG A 280 21.53 12.36 -6.46
C ARG A 280 20.75 11.16 -5.93
N ALA A 281 21.16 10.57 -4.80
CA ALA A 281 20.44 9.47 -4.17
C ALA A 281 19.00 9.85 -3.82
N LYS A 282 18.79 11.07 -3.30
CA LYS A 282 17.46 11.65 -3.07
C LYS A 282 16.67 11.80 -4.37
N ALA A 283 17.28 12.33 -5.42
CA ALA A 283 16.63 12.49 -6.72
C ALA A 283 16.17 11.14 -7.30
N GLU A 284 16.97 10.09 -7.16
CA GLU A 284 16.62 8.72 -7.58
C GLU A 284 15.45 8.13 -6.76
N LEU A 285 15.36 8.44 -5.47
CA LEU A 285 14.22 8.04 -4.63
C LEU A 285 12.94 8.81 -5.00
N ALA A 286 13.05 10.08 -5.36
CA ALA A 286 11.95 10.99 -5.65
C ALA A 286 11.52 10.99 -7.13
N GLN A 287 12.17 10.20 -8.00
CA GLN A 287 11.99 10.24 -9.45
C GLN A 287 10.57 9.98 -9.97
N TYR A 288 9.61 9.59 -9.12
CA TYR A 288 8.20 9.37 -9.47
C TYR A 288 7.24 10.31 -8.71
N GLN A 289 7.76 11.18 -7.84
CA GLN A 289 6.95 12.13 -7.07
C GLN A 289 6.75 13.48 -7.78
N VAL A 290 7.49 13.72 -8.85
CA VAL A 290 7.46 14.98 -9.59
C VAL A 290 6.78 14.80 -10.94
N ASP A 291 5.79 15.61 -11.24
CA ASP A 291 5.07 15.60 -12.50
C ASP A 291 5.96 16.00 -13.69
N TRP A 292 5.46 15.71 -14.89
CA TRP A 292 6.20 15.99 -16.11
C TRP A 292 6.36 17.51 -16.32
N ASP A 293 5.32 18.32 -16.15
CA ASP A 293 5.38 19.75 -16.44
C ASP A 293 6.42 20.47 -15.57
N SER A 294 6.51 20.12 -14.29
CA SER A 294 7.53 20.63 -13.36
C SER A 294 8.96 20.31 -13.80
N ARG A 295 9.21 19.07 -14.26
CA ARG A 295 10.52 18.68 -14.81
C ARG A 295 10.81 19.43 -16.10
N GLN A 296 9.84 19.53 -16.99
CA GLN A 296 9.99 20.18 -18.28
C GLN A 296 10.32 21.68 -18.10
N ALA A 297 9.65 22.34 -17.15
CA ALA A 297 9.95 23.70 -16.74
C ALA A 297 11.36 23.84 -16.14
N ALA A 298 11.81 22.88 -15.32
CA ALA A 298 13.18 22.88 -14.78
C ALA A 298 14.25 22.69 -15.88
N GLN A 299 14.01 21.82 -16.87
CA GLN A 299 14.91 21.65 -18.02
C GLN A 299 15.10 22.97 -18.80
N GLY A 300 14.03 23.76 -18.94
CA GLY A 300 14.07 25.07 -19.61
C GLY A 300 14.86 26.13 -18.86
N ARG A 301 15.08 25.96 -17.54
CA ARG A 301 15.81 26.90 -16.67
C ARG A 301 17.31 26.61 -16.58
N MET A 302 17.77 25.45 -17.05
CA MET A 302 19.18 25.09 -16.93
C MET A 302 20.09 26.10 -17.64
N PHE A 303 20.98 26.73 -16.88
CA PHE A 303 22.00 27.62 -17.40
C PHE A 303 23.37 27.22 -16.86
N LEU A 304 24.33 26.99 -17.76
CA LEU A 304 25.72 26.69 -17.41
C LEU A 304 26.60 27.82 -17.91
N SER A 305 27.53 28.29 -17.08
CA SER A 305 28.60 29.17 -17.55
C SER A 305 29.48 28.45 -18.58
N GLN A 306 30.20 29.20 -19.42
CA GLN A 306 31.14 28.62 -20.40
C GLN A 306 32.18 27.72 -19.72
N GLN A 307 32.64 28.10 -18.53
CA GLN A 307 33.60 27.32 -17.75
C GLN A 307 32.99 25.98 -17.29
N GLN A 308 31.78 26.00 -16.72
CA GLN A 308 31.09 24.79 -16.26
C GLN A 308 30.79 23.83 -17.43
N GLY A 309 30.29 24.35 -18.56
CA GLY A 309 30.05 23.55 -19.76
C GLY A 309 31.33 22.92 -20.33
N ALA A 310 32.44 23.66 -20.31
CA ALA A 310 33.74 23.14 -20.73
C ALA A 310 34.25 22.01 -19.81
N LEU A 311 34.14 22.19 -18.48
CA LEU A 311 34.52 21.19 -17.48
C LEU A 311 33.73 19.89 -17.65
N ILE A 312 32.41 19.98 -17.79
CA ILE A 312 31.55 18.80 -18.02
C ILE A 312 31.95 18.10 -19.32
N ALA A 313 32.13 18.84 -20.41
CA ALA A 313 32.52 18.26 -21.70
C ALA A 313 33.90 17.59 -21.66
N GLU A 314 34.85 18.12 -20.90
CA GLU A 314 36.15 17.49 -20.65
C GLU A 314 35.99 16.20 -19.84
N ARG A 315 35.12 16.21 -18.83
CA ARG A 315 34.84 15.05 -17.98
C ARG A 315 34.25 13.88 -18.76
N TYR A 316 33.23 14.11 -19.59
CA TYR A 316 32.70 13.09 -20.50
C TYR A 316 33.76 12.57 -21.47
N ARG A 317 34.64 13.44 -22.00
CA ARG A 317 35.72 13.02 -22.90
C ARG A 317 36.74 12.14 -22.17
N ALA A 318 37.07 12.46 -20.92
CA ALA A 318 37.99 11.69 -20.10
C ALA A 318 37.43 10.29 -19.79
N LEU A 319 36.13 10.20 -19.49
CA LEU A 319 35.45 8.94 -19.20
C LEU A 319 35.28 8.05 -20.44
N HIS A 320 34.92 8.64 -21.58
CA HIS A 320 34.70 7.90 -22.83
C HIS A 320 36.00 7.58 -23.59
N GLY A 321 37.09 8.33 -23.34
CA GLY A 321 38.37 8.18 -24.04
C GLY A 321 38.40 8.67 -25.49
N GLN A 322 37.25 9.04 -26.07
CA GLN A 322 37.11 9.59 -27.42
C GLN A 322 36.12 10.76 -27.44
N ALA A 323 35.93 11.39 -28.60
CA ALA A 323 34.84 12.34 -28.78
C ALA A 323 33.49 11.66 -28.49
N LEU A 324 32.53 12.43 -27.98
CA LEU A 324 31.17 11.93 -27.75
C LEU A 324 30.55 11.43 -29.06
N PRO A 325 29.85 10.28 -29.06
CA PRO A 325 29.14 9.79 -30.23
C PRO A 325 28.13 10.81 -30.74
N ALA A 326 27.95 10.88 -32.06
CA ALA A 326 26.97 11.80 -32.66
C ALA A 326 25.51 11.49 -32.25
N SER A 327 25.26 10.23 -31.83
CA SER A 327 23.99 9.75 -31.28
C SER A 327 23.72 10.19 -29.83
N PHE A 328 24.70 10.76 -29.13
CA PHE A 328 24.58 11.17 -27.73
C PHE A 328 24.31 12.68 -27.62
N ASP A 329 23.09 13.06 -27.24
CA ASP A 329 22.74 14.45 -26.96
C ASP A 329 23.09 14.83 -25.52
N LEU A 330 24.32 15.29 -25.33
CA LEU A 330 24.83 15.76 -24.04
C LEU A 330 23.94 16.86 -23.43
N LEU A 331 23.43 17.78 -24.25
CA LEU A 331 22.64 18.90 -23.73
C LEU A 331 21.29 18.41 -23.19
N ALA A 332 20.62 17.51 -23.92
CA ALA A 332 19.39 16.89 -23.46
C ALA A 332 19.61 16.11 -22.16
N GLN A 333 20.69 15.33 -22.07
CA GLN A 333 21.04 14.58 -20.86
C GLN A 333 21.29 15.49 -19.66
N LEU A 334 22.10 16.54 -19.82
CA LEU A 334 22.38 17.50 -18.74
C LEU A 334 21.11 18.21 -18.27
N LYS A 335 20.20 18.55 -19.19
CA LYS A 335 18.90 19.13 -18.83
C LYS A 335 18.09 18.18 -17.97
N GLN A 336 18.05 16.90 -18.32
CA GLN A 336 17.34 15.88 -17.54
C GLN A 336 17.96 15.73 -16.15
N ASP A 337 19.29 15.61 -16.06
CA ASP A 337 20.01 15.48 -14.78
C ASP A 337 19.84 16.71 -13.90
N TYR A 338 19.96 17.92 -14.47
CA TYR A 338 19.72 19.19 -13.79
C TYR A 338 18.29 19.27 -13.26
N ALA A 339 17.32 18.98 -14.12
CA ALA A 339 15.91 19.04 -13.75
C ALA A 339 15.61 18.08 -12.59
N SER A 340 16.14 16.86 -12.62
CA SER A 340 15.98 15.86 -11.56
C SER A 340 16.50 16.37 -10.21
N LEU A 341 17.70 16.95 -10.18
CA LEU A 341 18.27 17.53 -8.97
C LEU A 341 17.47 18.74 -8.45
N VAL A 342 17.04 19.63 -9.37
CA VAL A 342 16.34 20.86 -9.00
C VAL A 342 14.96 20.61 -8.46
N VAL A 343 14.15 19.80 -9.14
CA VAL A 343 12.75 19.57 -8.74
C VAL A 343 12.61 18.72 -7.48
N THR A 344 13.68 18.02 -7.08
CA THR A 344 13.69 17.18 -5.87
C THR A 344 14.40 17.83 -4.69
N ALA A 345 15.09 18.96 -4.90
CA ALA A 345 15.84 19.65 -3.85
C ALA A 345 14.97 20.01 -2.64
N ASP A 346 13.77 20.53 -2.89
CA ASP A 346 12.85 20.99 -1.84
C ASP A 346 11.86 19.91 -1.37
N LEU A 347 11.92 18.68 -1.92
CA LEU A 347 11.08 17.58 -1.44
C LEU A 347 11.62 17.01 -0.14
N HIS A 348 10.78 16.74 0.83
CA HIS A 348 11.19 16.25 2.15
C HIS A 348 10.38 14.99 2.52
N SER A 349 10.81 14.31 3.59
CA SER A 349 9.94 13.34 4.25
C SER A 349 8.66 14.04 4.68
N ASP A 350 7.53 13.33 4.63
CA ASP A 350 6.26 13.90 5.11
C ASP A 350 6.21 13.96 6.65
N PHE A 351 7.20 13.38 7.33
CA PHE A 351 7.42 13.49 8.76
C PHE A 351 8.49 14.54 9.06
N ALA A 352 8.12 15.56 9.84
CA ALA A 352 9.06 16.59 10.28
C ALA A 352 9.97 16.07 11.41
N ASP A 353 11.22 16.55 11.45
CA ASP A 353 12.21 16.11 12.44
C ASP A 353 11.78 16.41 13.88
N ASP A 354 11.18 17.57 14.12
CA ASP A 354 10.67 17.96 15.43
C ASP A 354 9.51 17.06 15.91
N GLN A 355 8.64 16.63 15.00
CA GLN A 355 7.59 15.65 15.31
C GLN A 355 8.19 14.31 15.72
N ILE A 356 9.19 13.83 14.99
CA ILE A 356 9.90 12.58 15.30
C ILE A 356 10.60 12.70 16.65
N GLU A 357 11.33 13.78 16.91
CA GLU A 357 12.00 14.03 18.18
C GLU A 357 11.03 14.05 19.36
N ASN A 358 9.86 14.67 19.18
CA ASN A 358 8.81 14.70 20.21
C ASN A 358 8.27 13.29 20.51
N GLU A 359 8.01 12.47 19.49
CA GLU A 359 7.58 11.08 19.70
C GLU A 359 8.65 10.25 20.41
N LEU A 360 9.92 10.41 20.02
CA LEU A 360 11.05 9.68 20.60
C LEU A 360 11.18 9.91 22.12
N GLN A 361 10.74 11.04 22.65
CA GLN A 361 10.76 11.33 24.10
C GLN A 361 9.86 10.40 24.91
N THR A 362 8.80 9.88 24.31
CA THR A 362 7.81 9.03 25.00
C THR A 362 7.80 7.59 24.52
N LEU A 363 8.38 7.33 23.34
CA LEU A 363 8.43 6.02 22.71
C LEU A 363 9.08 4.96 23.62
N GLN A 364 8.30 3.93 23.94
CA GLN A 364 8.79 2.72 24.60
C GLN A 364 8.93 1.61 23.55
N ALA A 365 10.14 1.06 23.43
CA ALA A 365 10.42 -0.07 22.54
C ALA A 365 11.40 -1.01 23.24
N ASP A 366 11.00 -2.28 23.35
CA ASP A 366 11.87 -3.33 23.88
C ASP A 366 12.89 -3.80 22.83
N ALA A 367 13.92 -4.50 23.29
CA ALA A 367 15.00 -4.97 22.42
C ALA A 367 14.51 -5.95 21.33
N ALA A 368 13.46 -6.71 21.61
CA ALA A 368 12.88 -7.67 20.66
C ALA A 368 12.21 -6.94 19.49
N THR A 369 11.45 -5.87 19.78
CA THR A 369 10.82 -5.00 18.79
C THR A 369 11.86 -4.34 17.89
N LEU A 370 12.91 -3.76 18.49
CA LEU A 370 13.98 -3.11 17.73
C LEU A 370 14.74 -4.11 16.85
N THR A 371 15.12 -5.26 17.39
CA THR A 371 15.81 -6.30 16.62
C THR A 371 14.98 -6.78 15.44
N ARG A 372 13.68 -7.02 15.68
CA ARG A 372 12.75 -7.53 14.68
C ARG A 372 12.53 -6.50 13.56
N LEU A 373 12.23 -5.25 13.91
CA LEU A 373 11.93 -4.21 12.92
C LEU A 373 13.18 -3.74 12.18
N GLY A 374 14.32 -3.60 12.86
CA GLY A 374 15.60 -3.29 12.23
C GLY A 374 15.99 -4.33 11.19
N ARG A 375 15.80 -5.62 11.49
CA ARG A 375 16.00 -6.71 10.52
C ARG A 375 15.09 -6.58 9.29
N MET A 376 13.82 -6.24 9.49
CA MET A 376 12.89 -6.01 8.37
C MET A 376 13.34 -4.83 7.51
N LEU A 377 13.66 -3.69 8.14
CA LEU A 377 14.10 -2.46 7.45
C LEU A 377 15.37 -2.70 6.62
N GLN A 378 16.35 -3.41 7.19
CA GLN A 378 17.55 -3.82 6.47
C GLN A 378 17.19 -4.75 5.30
N ALA A 379 16.40 -5.80 5.51
CA ALA A 379 16.02 -6.72 4.44
C ALA A 379 15.32 -6.03 3.25
N GLY A 380 14.49 -5.01 3.52
CA GLY A 380 13.83 -4.21 2.49
C GLY A 380 14.71 -3.17 1.79
N GLY A 381 15.94 -2.94 2.27
CA GLY A 381 16.79 -1.85 1.79
C GLY A 381 16.27 -0.46 2.20
N TYR A 382 15.55 -0.39 3.32
CA TYR A 382 15.06 0.86 3.91
C TYR A 382 16.00 1.43 4.97
N GLN A 383 16.96 0.62 5.40
CA GLN A 383 18.01 0.97 6.31
C GLN A 383 19.33 0.32 5.85
N ARG A 384 20.45 0.98 6.09
CA ARG A 384 21.79 0.51 5.72
C ARG A 384 22.12 -0.85 6.35
N GLN A 385 22.77 -1.73 5.60
CA GLN A 385 23.09 -3.10 6.03
C GLN A 385 24.16 -3.13 7.13
N GLU A 386 25.06 -2.15 7.12
CA GLU A 386 26.22 -2.11 8.00
C GLU A 386 25.90 -1.59 9.41
N LEU A 387 24.69 -1.05 9.61
CA LEU A 387 24.26 -0.54 10.91
C LEU A 387 24.19 -1.65 11.95
N ALA A 388 24.77 -1.38 13.11
CA ALA A 388 24.80 -2.29 14.25
C ALA A 388 24.78 -1.53 15.58
N GLY A 389 24.36 -2.21 16.64
CA GLY A 389 24.36 -1.67 18.00
C GLY A 389 23.51 -0.41 18.12
N VAL A 390 24.08 0.64 18.73
CA VAL A 390 23.34 1.86 19.09
C VAL A 390 22.81 2.60 17.86
N GLU A 391 23.56 2.69 16.77
CA GLU A 391 23.11 3.41 15.57
C GLU A 391 21.94 2.68 14.89
N LEU A 392 21.98 1.34 14.84
CA LEU A 392 20.84 0.53 14.35
C LEU A 392 19.59 0.77 15.20
N ASP A 393 19.74 0.77 16.53
CA ASP A 393 18.65 1.01 17.47
C ASP A 393 18.07 2.42 17.31
N GLU A 394 18.91 3.44 17.15
CA GLU A 394 18.49 4.84 16.93
C GLU A 394 17.66 4.99 15.65
N GLN A 395 18.14 4.46 14.53
CA GLN A 395 17.40 4.52 13.26
C GLN A 395 16.10 3.69 13.30
N THR A 396 16.12 2.54 13.97
CA THR A 396 14.90 1.73 14.14
C THR A 396 13.87 2.43 15.02
N ARG A 397 14.30 3.10 16.10
CA ARG A 397 13.42 3.93 16.95
C ARG A 397 12.84 5.10 16.18
N ARG A 398 13.64 5.74 15.32
CA ARG A 398 13.16 6.80 14.43
C ARG A 398 12.04 6.33 13.51
N PHE A 399 12.17 5.14 12.91
CA PHE A 399 11.08 4.56 12.11
C PHE A 399 9.85 4.20 12.97
N LEU A 400 10.02 3.66 14.19
CA LEU A 400 8.91 3.43 15.13
C LEU A 400 8.16 4.73 15.48
N ALA A 401 8.88 5.83 15.67
CA ALA A 401 8.27 7.14 15.88
C ALA A 401 7.42 7.57 14.67
N MET A 402 7.92 7.38 13.44
CA MET A 402 7.13 7.65 12.23
C MET A 402 5.90 6.74 12.11
N MET A 403 5.97 5.48 12.57
CA MET A 403 4.81 4.61 12.64
C MET A 403 3.75 5.14 13.61
N ALA A 404 4.16 5.65 14.77
CA ALA A 404 3.24 6.26 15.75
C ALA A 404 2.58 7.52 15.17
N ILE A 405 3.35 8.38 14.50
CA ILE A 405 2.81 9.57 13.79
C ILE A 405 1.81 9.13 12.72
N SER A 406 2.17 8.12 11.92
CA SER A 406 1.29 7.57 10.86
C SER A 406 -0.02 7.08 11.45
N GLN A 407 0.02 6.28 12.52
CA GLN A 407 -1.19 5.78 13.19
C GLN A 407 -2.10 6.94 13.65
N ARG A 408 -1.53 8.00 14.23
CA ARG A 408 -2.30 9.18 14.64
C ARG A 408 -2.93 9.90 13.45
N LEU A 409 -2.19 10.09 12.36
CA LEU A 409 -2.70 10.73 11.14
C LEU A 409 -3.80 9.87 10.48
N MET A 410 -3.65 8.54 10.47
CA MET A 410 -4.69 7.62 10.01
C MET A 410 -5.96 7.77 10.86
N ALA A 411 -5.86 7.86 12.18
CA ALA A 411 -7.03 8.04 13.05
C ALA A 411 -7.74 9.38 12.78
N GLN A 412 -6.98 10.46 12.62
CA GLN A 412 -7.50 11.78 12.26
C GLN A 412 -8.16 11.81 10.88
N GLU A 413 -7.59 11.10 9.92
CA GLU A 413 -8.14 10.94 8.59
C GLU A 413 -9.48 10.20 8.65
N LEU A 414 -9.52 9.06 9.33
CA LEU A 414 -10.69 8.18 9.44
C LEU A 414 -11.76 8.67 10.41
N LYS A 415 -11.55 9.82 11.07
CA LYS A 415 -12.47 10.44 12.05
C LYS A 415 -12.82 9.53 13.23
N VAL A 416 -11.85 8.72 13.65
CA VAL A 416 -11.91 7.93 14.88
C VAL A 416 -10.91 8.47 15.90
N ALA A 417 -11.15 8.26 17.19
CA ALA A 417 -10.15 8.59 18.18
C ALA A 417 -8.93 7.67 18.02
N GLU A 418 -7.73 8.12 18.38
CA GLU A 418 -6.50 7.33 18.24
C GLU A 418 -6.58 5.96 18.94
N ARG A 419 -7.23 5.91 20.11
CA ARG A 419 -7.48 4.66 20.86
C ARG A 419 -8.49 3.72 20.20
N ASP A 420 -9.29 4.24 19.28
CA ASP A 420 -10.36 3.54 18.55
C ASP A 420 -9.91 3.18 17.11
N LEU A 421 -8.68 3.53 16.74
CA LEU A 421 -7.97 2.96 15.58
C LEU A 421 -7.14 1.75 16.06
N VAL A 422 -7.63 0.55 15.78
CA VAL A 422 -7.05 -0.70 16.26
C VAL A 422 -6.18 -1.33 15.18
N ILE A 423 -4.86 -1.32 15.39
CA ILE A 423 -3.91 -1.98 14.49
C ILE A 423 -3.82 -3.47 14.86
N LEU A 424 -4.14 -4.34 13.92
CA LEU A 424 -4.14 -5.80 14.12
C LEU A 424 -2.97 -6.45 13.41
N ALA A 425 -2.33 -7.42 14.08
CA ALA A 425 -1.49 -8.39 13.38
C ALA A 425 -2.34 -9.06 12.30
N GLN A 426 -1.82 -9.18 11.08
CA GLN A 426 -2.65 -9.61 9.96
C GLN A 426 -2.84 -11.15 9.99
N PRO A 427 -4.09 -11.66 10.01
CA PRO A 427 -4.36 -13.10 10.03
C PRO A 427 -4.15 -13.79 8.66
N GLY A 428 -3.96 -13.02 7.59
CA GLY A 428 -3.90 -13.49 6.21
C GLY A 428 -3.67 -12.32 5.26
N PHE A 429 -4.06 -12.47 3.99
CA PHE A 429 -3.89 -11.41 3.00
C PHE A 429 -4.66 -10.13 3.35
N HIS A 430 -5.98 -10.22 3.58
CA HIS A 430 -6.86 -9.12 4.01
C HIS A 430 -7.59 -9.45 5.32
N LEU A 431 -8.03 -8.42 6.05
CA LEU A 431 -8.79 -8.58 7.30
C LEU A 431 -10.20 -9.11 7.04
N ASP A 432 -10.87 -8.57 6.03
CA ASP A 432 -12.22 -8.91 5.58
C ASP A 432 -12.41 -10.40 5.21
N MET A 433 -11.31 -11.08 4.89
CA MET A 433 -11.23 -12.52 4.61
C MET A 433 -11.22 -13.38 5.88
N ALA A 434 -10.95 -12.79 7.04
CA ALA A 434 -10.75 -13.51 8.30
C ALA A 434 -11.63 -12.99 9.45
N MET A 435 -12.21 -11.80 9.34
CA MET A 435 -13.06 -11.24 10.37
C MET A 435 -14.20 -10.38 9.80
N ARG A 436 -15.26 -10.21 10.60
CA ARG A 436 -16.40 -9.36 10.26
C ARG A 436 -16.96 -8.68 11.52
N PRO A 437 -17.03 -7.35 11.57
CA PRO A 437 -17.71 -6.63 12.63
C PRO A 437 -19.19 -7.01 12.73
N LEU A 438 -19.68 -7.15 13.97
CA LEU A 438 -21.11 -7.13 14.28
C LEU A 438 -21.44 -5.78 14.93
N ALA A 439 -22.73 -5.46 15.05
CA ALA A 439 -23.12 -4.37 15.95
C ALA A 439 -22.67 -4.71 17.38
N ASP A 440 -22.46 -3.68 18.21
CA ASP A 440 -22.11 -3.73 19.64
C ASP A 440 -20.63 -3.98 20.00
N GLY A 441 -19.75 -4.08 19.00
CA GLY A 441 -18.31 -4.30 19.19
C GLY A 441 -17.91 -5.77 19.30
N ARG A 442 -18.85 -6.70 19.05
CA ARG A 442 -18.52 -8.09 18.75
C ARG A 442 -17.91 -8.21 17.35
N ILE A 443 -16.94 -9.11 17.20
CA ILE A 443 -16.24 -9.36 15.93
C ILE A 443 -16.30 -10.86 15.65
N LEU A 444 -16.91 -11.29 14.55
CA LEU A 444 -16.74 -12.64 14.05
C LEU A 444 -15.26 -12.78 13.64
N PHE A 445 -14.54 -13.76 14.16
CA PHE A 445 -13.14 -14.02 13.83
C PHE A 445 -12.93 -15.48 13.47
N ASN A 446 -12.36 -15.73 12.29
CA ASN A 446 -12.14 -17.08 11.78
C ASN A 446 -11.29 -17.91 12.75
N ASP A 447 -11.81 -19.07 13.13
CA ASP A 447 -11.15 -20.02 14.02
C ASP A 447 -11.17 -21.42 13.38
N PRO A 448 -9.99 -21.97 13.01
CA PRO A 448 -9.91 -23.32 12.46
C PRO A 448 -10.51 -24.40 13.39
N ALA A 449 -10.44 -24.24 14.71
CA ALA A 449 -11.04 -25.18 15.65
C ALA A 449 -12.58 -25.12 15.64
N ALA A 450 -13.16 -23.93 15.43
CA ALA A 450 -14.60 -23.80 15.23
C ALA A 450 -15.03 -24.46 13.91
N GLY A 451 -14.22 -24.29 12.84
CA GLY A 451 -14.41 -24.99 11.57
C GLY A 451 -14.36 -26.51 11.73
N GLU A 452 -13.44 -27.02 12.54
CA GLU A 452 -13.33 -28.45 12.84
C GLU A 452 -14.61 -28.95 13.51
N ALA A 453 -15.11 -28.24 14.53
CA ALA A 453 -16.33 -28.60 15.24
C ALA A 453 -17.56 -28.63 14.32
N LEU A 454 -17.69 -27.64 13.42
CA LEU A 454 -18.79 -27.59 12.46
C LEU A 454 -18.75 -28.77 11.49
N ILE A 455 -17.58 -29.10 10.94
CA ILE A 455 -17.42 -30.23 10.01
C ILE A 455 -17.64 -31.57 10.73
N GLN A 456 -17.13 -31.73 11.94
CA GLN A 456 -17.33 -32.92 12.77
C GLN A 456 -18.83 -33.16 13.03
N GLN A 457 -19.58 -32.10 13.37
CA GLN A 457 -21.03 -32.18 13.54
C GLN A 457 -21.72 -32.57 12.22
N LEU A 458 -21.31 -32.00 11.09
CA LEU A 458 -21.89 -32.32 9.79
C LEU A 458 -21.63 -33.78 9.39
N LEU A 459 -20.41 -34.29 9.57
CA LEU A 459 -20.04 -35.67 9.22
C LEU A 459 -20.78 -36.73 10.04
N THR A 460 -21.19 -36.37 11.26
CA THR A 460 -21.93 -37.25 12.19
C THR A 460 -23.46 -37.15 12.04
N SER A 461 -23.95 -36.17 11.29
CA SER A 461 -25.39 -36.00 11.01
C SER A 461 -25.87 -36.94 9.90
N ASP A 462 -27.16 -37.31 9.93
CA ASP A 462 -27.82 -38.14 8.90
C ASP A 462 -28.05 -37.41 7.56
N GLY A 463 -27.33 -36.31 7.32
CA GLY A 463 -27.45 -35.51 6.10
C GLY A 463 -26.94 -36.23 4.84
N SER A 464 -27.48 -35.85 3.69
CA SER A 464 -27.08 -36.38 2.38
C SER A 464 -25.78 -35.73 1.91
N LEU A 465 -24.64 -36.24 2.38
CA LEU A 465 -23.33 -35.99 1.76
C LEU A 465 -23.02 -37.12 0.76
N SER A 466 -22.52 -36.76 -0.42
CA SER A 466 -21.90 -37.74 -1.32
C SER A 466 -20.59 -38.29 -0.75
N ASP A 467 -20.13 -39.44 -1.26
CA ASP A 467 -18.86 -40.05 -0.83
C ASP A 467 -17.67 -39.10 -1.04
N SER A 468 -17.65 -38.37 -2.16
CA SER A 468 -16.60 -37.41 -2.48
C SER A 468 -16.59 -36.20 -1.53
N GLU A 469 -17.77 -35.70 -1.14
CA GLU A 469 -17.88 -34.62 -0.15
C GLU A 469 -17.46 -35.10 1.23
N ARG A 470 -17.88 -36.30 1.63
CA ARG A 470 -17.50 -36.91 2.92
C ARG A 470 -15.99 -37.11 3.01
N GLN A 471 -15.37 -37.61 1.94
CA GLN A 471 -13.92 -37.74 1.86
C GLN A 471 -13.24 -36.37 1.98
N GLY A 472 -13.65 -35.40 1.16
CA GLY A 472 -13.05 -34.06 1.18
C GLY A 472 -13.15 -33.37 2.53
N LEU A 473 -14.30 -33.47 3.20
CA LEU A 473 -14.51 -32.92 4.54
C LEU A 473 -13.64 -33.63 5.60
N THR A 474 -13.44 -34.94 5.47
CA THR A 474 -12.57 -35.70 6.37
C THR A 474 -11.10 -35.27 6.21
N GLU A 475 -10.66 -35.03 4.97
CA GLU A 475 -9.33 -34.47 4.69
C GLU A 475 -9.21 -33.04 5.25
N THR A 476 -10.25 -32.20 5.10
CA THR A 476 -10.29 -30.85 5.66
C THR A 476 -10.11 -30.83 7.18
N LEU A 477 -10.66 -31.80 7.93
CA LEU A 477 -10.43 -31.88 9.39
C LEU A 477 -8.94 -31.99 9.74
N THR A 478 -8.16 -32.73 8.96
CA THR A 478 -6.71 -32.85 9.17
C THR A 478 -6.02 -31.52 8.91
N ASN A 479 -6.40 -30.84 7.83
CA ASN A 479 -5.84 -29.52 7.49
C ASN A 479 -6.18 -28.46 8.55
N LEU A 480 -7.40 -28.44 9.08
CA LEU A 480 -7.83 -27.49 10.12
C LEU A 480 -7.05 -27.66 11.42
N ARG A 481 -6.73 -28.90 11.82
CA ARG A 481 -5.85 -29.16 12.98
C ARG A 481 -4.45 -28.60 12.78
N GLN A 482 -3.86 -28.84 11.60
CA GLN A 482 -2.55 -28.28 11.25
C GLN A 482 -2.58 -26.74 11.20
N GLN A 483 -3.65 -26.15 10.67
CA GLN A 483 -3.83 -24.70 10.67
C GLN A 483 -3.96 -24.15 12.09
N THR A 484 -4.71 -24.81 12.98
CA THR A 484 -4.83 -24.43 14.39
C THR A 484 -3.45 -24.30 15.03
N GLU A 485 -2.57 -25.30 14.83
CA GLU A 485 -1.20 -25.27 15.35
C GLU A 485 -0.36 -24.16 14.71
N ARG A 486 -0.39 -24.06 13.37
CA ARG A 486 0.42 -23.08 12.62
C ARG A 486 0.08 -21.64 12.95
N TRP A 487 -1.21 -21.33 13.09
CA TRP A 487 -1.72 -19.96 13.27
C TRP A 487 -1.97 -19.59 14.73
N HIS A 488 -1.76 -20.52 15.68
CA HIS A 488 -2.11 -20.35 17.09
C HIS A 488 -1.60 -19.03 17.69
N LYS A 489 -0.31 -18.70 17.50
CA LYS A 489 0.31 -17.50 18.07
C LYS A 489 -0.32 -16.22 17.53
N ILE A 490 -0.50 -16.13 16.20
CA ILE A 490 -1.09 -14.96 15.56
C ILE A 490 -2.56 -14.81 15.97
N HIS A 491 -3.35 -15.89 15.94
CA HIS A 491 -4.75 -15.84 16.34
C HIS A 491 -4.92 -15.49 17.82
N ALA A 492 -4.04 -15.97 18.70
CA ALA A 492 -4.02 -15.58 20.10
C ALA A 492 -3.71 -14.09 20.26
N LEU A 493 -2.72 -13.57 19.54
CA LEU A 493 -2.37 -12.16 19.54
C LEU A 493 -3.52 -11.29 19.03
N ILE A 494 -4.15 -11.63 17.92
CA ILE A 494 -5.28 -10.85 17.35
C ILE A 494 -6.45 -10.81 18.35
N ARG A 495 -6.78 -11.93 19.00
CA ARG A 495 -7.82 -11.95 20.05
C ARG A 495 -7.46 -11.04 21.21
N GLN A 496 -6.19 -11.03 21.61
CA GLN A 496 -5.70 -10.14 22.66
C GLN A 496 -5.82 -8.68 22.23
N GLN A 497 -5.37 -8.32 21.02
CA GLN A 497 -5.47 -6.96 20.47
C GLN A 497 -6.92 -6.47 20.40
N LEU A 498 -7.85 -7.31 19.94
CA LEU A 498 -9.27 -6.99 19.93
C LEU A 498 -9.82 -6.78 21.34
N THR A 499 -9.47 -7.67 22.28
CA THR A 499 -9.92 -7.59 23.68
C THR A 499 -9.39 -6.35 24.39
N ASP A 500 -8.10 -6.02 24.21
CA ASP A 500 -7.46 -4.84 24.77
C ASP A 500 -8.07 -3.54 24.23
N ALA A 501 -8.55 -3.57 22.98
CA ALA A 501 -9.32 -2.50 22.37
C ALA A 501 -10.81 -2.46 22.79
N GLY A 502 -11.22 -3.28 23.76
CA GLY A 502 -12.59 -3.35 24.26
C GLY A 502 -13.60 -3.98 23.28
N LEU A 503 -13.11 -4.79 22.32
CA LEU A 503 -13.93 -5.55 21.38
C LEU A 503 -14.05 -7.01 21.82
N THR A 504 -15.08 -7.71 21.35
CA THR A 504 -15.36 -9.10 21.74
C THR A 504 -15.19 -10.04 20.54
N PRO A 505 -14.06 -10.75 20.40
CA PRO A 505 -13.89 -11.73 19.33
C PRO A 505 -14.74 -12.98 19.54
N ILE A 506 -15.45 -13.42 18.51
CA ILE A 506 -16.26 -14.65 18.46
C ILE A 506 -15.55 -15.65 17.55
N ALA A 507 -15.15 -16.79 18.10
CA ALA A 507 -14.55 -17.88 17.33
C ALA A 507 -15.56 -18.43 16.31
N THR A 508 -15.28 -18.23 15.04
CA THR A 508 -16.23 -18.45 13.93
C THR A 508 -15.70 -19.51 12.97
N PRO A 509 -16.51 -20.50 12.54
CA PRO A 509 -16.15 -21.45 11.50
C PRO A 509 -16.19 -20.77 10.12
N GLY A 510 -15.34 -19.77 9.90
CA GLY A 510 -15.50 -18.77 8.85
C GLY A 510 -14.92 -19.16 7.50
N ALA A 511 -13.68 -19.64 7.46
CA ALA A 511 -12.95 -19.87 6.22
C ALA A 511 -12.05 -21.12 6.27
N PHE A 512 -12.12 -21.94 5.22
CA PHE A 512 -11.31 -23.15 5.02
C PHE A 512 -11.43 -23.65 3.57
N SER A 513 -10.84 -24.82 3.26
CA SER A 513 -10.95 -25.43 1.93
C SER A 513 -11.41 -26.87 2.03
N VAL A 514 -12.24 -27.29 1.07
CA VAL A 514 -12.69 -28.68 0.88
C VAL A 514 -12.31 -29.12 -0.53
N ASN A 515 -11.38 -30.08 -0.63
CA ASN A 515 -10.75 -30.44 -1.90
C ASN A 515 -10.15 -29.20 -2.59
N LYS A 516 -10.64 -28.84 -3.78
CA LYS A 516 -10.23 -27.65 -4.56
C LYS A 516 -11.11 -26.42 -4.32
N ARG A 517 -12.15 -26.54 -3.47
CA ARG A 517 -13.15 -25.50 -3.23
C ARG A 517 -12.75 -24.69 -2.01
N SER A 518 -12.68 -23.37 -2.17
CA SER A 518 -12.54 -22.44 -1.05
C SER A 518 -13.90 -22.16 -0.44
N VAL A 519 -14.00 -22.18 0.87
CA VAL A 519 -15.18 -21.74 1.63
C VAL A 519 -14.73 -20.56 2.47
N ASN A 520 -15.37 -19.41 2.31
CA ASN A 520 -15.10 -18.25 3.15
C ASN A 520 -16.38 -17.46 3.34
N TRP A 521 -16.99 -17.61 4.52
CA TRP A 521 -18.17 -16.87 4.90
C TRP A 521 -17.87 -15.54 5.58
N MET A 522 -16.60 -15.17 5.80
CA MET A 522 -16.20 -13.90 6.44
C MET A 522 -16.19 -12.73 5.44
N ASN A 523 -15.86 -13.02 4.19
CA ASN A 523 -15.82 -12.05 3.10
C ASN A 523 -17.22 -11.80 2.53
N GLY A 524 -18.11 -11.27 3.35
CA GLY A 524 -19.48 -10.92 3.00
C GLY A 524 -19.85 -9.55 3.56
N ILE A 525 -20.99 -9.05 3.10
CA ILE A 525 -21.50 -7.72 3.46
C ILE A 525 -22.61 -7.82 4.50
N MET A 526 -22.50 -7.00 5.54
CA MET A 526 -23.49 -6.88 6.61
C MET A 526 -24.16 -5.51 6.57
N GLY A 527 -25.40 -5.45 7.02
CA GLY A 527 -26.09 -4.19 7.16
C GLY A 527 -27.49 -4.36 7.72
N THR A 528 -28.17 -3.23 7.86
CA THR A 528 -29.57 -3.17 8.24
C THR A 528 -30.32 -2.34 7.23
N ALA A 529 -31.36 -2.91 6.62
CA ALA A 529 -32.31 -2.11 5.84
C ALA A 529 -33.71 -2.31 6.44
N GLN A 530 -34.52 -3.22 5.90
CA GLN A 530 -35.77 -3.63 6.55
C GLN A 530 -35.52 -4.45 7.82
N GLN A 531 -34.49 -5.29 7.82
CA GLN A 531 -34.02 -6.07 8.98
C GLN A 531 -32.49 -6.23 8.91
N PRO A 532 -31.81 -6.55 10.02
CA PRO A 532 -30.39 -6.91 9.99
C PRO A 532 -30.17 -8.12 9.08
N PHE A 533 -29.18 -8.04 8.20
CA PHE A 533 -28.86 -9.09 7.25
C PHE A 533 -27.36 -9.34 7.14
N TYR A 534 -27.03 -10.54 6.68
CA TYR A 534 -25.70 -10.91 6.25
C TYR A 534 -25.74 -11.63 4.91
N ILE A 535 -25.12 -11.05 3.88
CA ILE A 535 -24.98 -11.67 2.56
C ILE A 535 -23.55 -12.19 2.44
N THR A 536 -23.38 -13.48 2.18
CA THR A 536 -22.07 -14.14 2.20
C THR A 536 -21.93 -15.20 1.09
N ASN A 537 -20.71 -15.65 0.87
CA ASN A 537 -20.34 -16.58 -0.19
C ASN A 537 -20.98 -17.96 0.02
N ALA A 538 -21.65 -18.50 -1.00
CA ALA A 538 -22.18 -19.86 -0.94
C ALA A 538 -21.10 -20.91 -1.22
N ALA A 539 -21.03 -21.95 -0.37
CA ALA A 539 -20.31 -23.18 -0.71
C ALA A 539 -21.18 -24.05 -1.66
N SER A 540 -20.56 -24.73 -2.63
CA SER A 540 -21.26 -25.69 -3.49
C SER A 540 -21.73 -26.95 -2.73
N ILE A 541 -21.11 -27.23 -1.58
CA ILE A 541 -21.52 -28.30 -0.66
C ILE A 541 -22.66 -27.75 0.21
N ALA A 542 -23.91 -27.86 -0.28
CA ALA A 542 -25.09 -27.25 0.35
C ALA A 542 -25.25 -27.53 1.87
N PRO A 543 -24.94 -28.74 2.40
CA PRO A 543 -25.00 -28.97 3.85
C PRO A 543 -24.06 -28.09 4.68
N LEU A 544 -22.95 -27.57 4.12
CA LEU A 544 -22.08 -26.62 4.82
C LEU A 544 -22.79 -25.28 5.05
N ASN A 545 -23.47 -24.74 4.03
CA ASN A 545 -24.23 -23.48 4.17
C ASN A 545 -25.33 -23.61 5.23
N GLN A 546 -26.00 -24.77 5.27
CA GLN A 546 -27.02 -25.05 6.28
C GLN A 546 -26.42 -25.13 7.70
N ALA A 547 -25.29 -25.82 7.86
CA ALA A 547 -24.60 -25.94 9.14
C ALA A 547 -24.10 -24.57 9.64
N PHE A 548 -23.51 -23.76 8.76
CA PHE A 548 -23.06 -22.40 9.09
C PHE A 548 -24.24 -21.49 9.41
N GLY A 549 -25.31 -21.50 8.62
CA GLY A 549 -26.50 -20.70 8.89
C GLY A 549 -27.17 -21.07 10.22
N ALA A 550 -27.21 -22.36 10.56
CA ALA A 550 -27.71 -22.83 11.86
C ALA A 550 -26.78 -22.44 13.02
N TRP A 551 -25.46 -22.40 12.80
CA TRP A 551 -24.49 -21.88 13.76
C TRP A 551 -24.69 -20.38 13.98
N LEU A 552 -24.71 -19.59 12.90
CA LEU A 552 -24.84 -18.14 12.94
C LEU A 552 -26.15 -17.71 13.60
N LYS A 553 -27.27 -18.39 13.31
CA LYS A 553 -28.56 -18.11 13.96
C LYS A 553 -28.55 -18.33 15.47
N ARG A 554 -27.66 -19.17 16.01
CA ARG A 554 -27.52 -19.33 17.47
C ARG A 554 -26.70 -18.20 18.08
N GLU A 555 -25.63 -17.80 17.41
CA GLU A 555 -24.71 -16.76 17.89
C GLU A 555 -25.24 -15.34 17.68
N VAL A 556 -25.97 -15.12 16.59
CA VAL A 556 -26.52 -13.82 16.16
C VAL A 556 -27.95 -14.02 15.62
N PRO A 557 -28.94 -14.28 16.51
CA PRO A 557 -30.30 -14.66 16.12
C PRO A 557 -31.07 -13.64 15.29
N GLU A 558 -30.66 -12.37 15.34
CA GLU A 558 -31.26 -11.24 14.64
C GLU A 558 -30.94 -11.19 13.13
N LEU A 559 -29.94 -11.95 12.67
CA LEU A 559 -29.50 -11.90 11.27
C LEU A 559 -30.38 -12.73 10.33
N ALA A 560 -30.83 -12.10 9.25
CA ALA A 560 -31.22 -12.80 8.04
C ALA A 560 -29.99 -13.12 7.19
N THR A 561 -29.63 -14.40 7.07
CA THR A 561 -28.45 -14.85 6.31
C THR A 561 -28.80 -15.24 4.88
N TYR A 562 -28.03 -14.75 3.91
CA TYR A 562 -28.15 -15.06 2.49
C TYR A 562 -26.83 -15.64 1.97
N PHE A 563 -26.88 -16.80 1.34
CA PHE A 563 -25.73 -17.42 0.67
C PHE A 563 -25.86 -17.23 -0.84
N VAL A 564 -24.95 -16.47 -1.45
CA VAL A 564 -25.02 -16.06 -2.86
C VAL A 564 -23.92 -16.69 -3.71
N GLY A 565 -24.12 -16.70 -5.03
CA GLY A 565 -23.17 -17.22 -6.02
C GLY A 565 -23.20 -18.75 -6.11
N GLN A 566 -24.38 -19.35 -5.96
CA GLN A 566 -24.57 -20.81 -6.00
C GLN A 566 -24.50 -21.39 -7.41
N THR A 567 -24.75 -20.57 -8.42
CA THR A 567 -24.71 -20.96 -9.83
C THR A 567 -23.28 -21.31 -10.27
N ALA A 568 -23.14 -22.22 -11.23
CA ALA A 568 -21.84 -22.58 -11.80
C ALA A 568 -21.16 -21.35 -12.42
N SER A 569 -19.87 -21.18 -12.17
CA SER A 569 -19.10 -20.05 -12.72
C SER A 569 -18.81 -20.25 -14.20
N SER A 570 -18.94 -19.17 -14.97
CA SER A 570 -18.47 -19.11 -16.37
C SER A 570 -16.96 -18.88 -16.49
N HIS A 571 -16.31 -18.41 -15.42
CA HIS A 571 -14.88 -18.10 -15.41
C HIS A 571 -13.99 -19.27 -14.96
N ARG A 572 -14.51 -20.19 -14.14
CA ARG A 572 -13.73 -21.31 -13.59
C ARG A 572 -14.54 -22.60 -13.56
N GLU A 573 -14.16 -23.54 -14.41
CA GLU A 573 -14.82 -24.84 -14.52
C GLU A 573 -14.81 -25.61 -13.18
N GLY A 574 -15.97 -26.16 -12.80
CA GLY A 574 -16.12 -27.00 -11.61
C GLY A 574 -16.28 -26.24 -10.29
N LEU A 575 -16.38 -24.92 -10.34
CA LEU A 575 -16.67 -24.05 -9.19
C LEU A 575 -18.01 -23.33 -9.38
N ASN A 576 -18.67 -22.98 -8.28
CA ASN A 576 -19.74 -22.00 -8.32
C ASN A 576 -19.16 -20.56 -8.39
N GLN A 577 -20.01 -19.57 -8.64
CA GLN A 577 -19.60 -18.17 -8.80
C GLN A 577 -18.87 -17.64 -7.56
N ALA A 578 -19.36 -17.96 -6.36
CA ALA A 578 -18.72 -17.56 -5.12
C ALA A 578 -17.33 -18.21 -4.94
N GLU A 579 -17.22 -19.53 -5.12
CA GLU A 579 -15.95 -20.26 -5.07
C GLU A 579 -14.96 -19.77 -6.14
N ALA A 580 -15.44 -19.32 -7.31
CA ALA A 580 -14.60 -18.76 -8.36
C ALA A 580 -13.99 -17.41 -7.96
N LEU A 581 -14.75 -16.55 -7.27
CA LEU A 581 -14.25 -15.32 -6.63
C LEU A 581 -13.21 -15.66 -5.56
N LEU A 582 -13.54 -16.58 -4.64
CA LEU A 582 -12.64 -17.03 -3.57
C LEU A 582 -11.34 -17.62 -4.11
N ARG A 583 -11.39 -18.33 -5.25
CA ARG A 583 -10.19 -18.86 -5.92
C ARG A 583 -9.35 -17.77 -6.57
N GLY A 584 -9.91 -16.59 -6.82
CA GLY A 584 -9.22 -15.38 -7.24
C GLY A 584 -8.60 -14.58 -6.10
N SER A 585 -8.64 -15.10 -4.86
CA SER A 585 -8.17 -14.44 -3.64
C SER A 585 -9.02 -13.27 -3.14
N GLY A 586 -10.27 -13.14 -3.60
CA GLY A 586 -11.25 -12.20 -3.05
C GLY A 586 -12.49 -12.91 -2.51
N GLY A 587 -13.64 -12.25 -2.51
CA GLY A 587 -14.96 -12.80 -2.22
C GLY A 587 -16.05 -11.77 -2.51
N LEU A 588 -17.23 -11.91 -1.90
CA LEU A 588 -18.34 -10.99 -2.13
C LEU A 588 -18.03 -9.56 -1.68
N ASP A 589 -17.49 -9.39 -0.47
CA ASP A 589 -17.13 -8.08 0.06
C ASP A 589 -16.13 -7.37 -0.86
N CYS A 590 -15.18 -8.16 -1.39
CA CYS A 590 -14.15 -7.64 -2.27
C CYS A 590 -14.68 -7.04 -3.58
N ILE A 591 -15.79 -7.56 -4.09
CA ILE A 591 -16.34 -7.04 -5.35
C ILE A 591 -17.39 -5.95 -5.10
N THR A 592 -17.56 -5.49 -3.86
CA THR A 592 -18.65 -4.56 -3.50
C THR A 592 -18.16 -3.27 -2.86
N LEU A 593 -18.86 -2.18 -3.17
CA LEU A 593 -18.90 -0.99 -2.32
C LEU A 593 -20.34 -0.75 -1.89
N HIS A 594 -20.53 -0.31 -0.64
CA HIS A 594 -21.85 -0.03 -0.11
C HIS A 594 -21.88 1.26 0.70
N HIS A 595 -23.04 1.92 0.71
CA HIS A 595 -23.29 3.11 1.52
C HIS A 595 -24.79 3.28 1.81
N GLU A 596 -25.11 4.24 2.68
CA GLU A 596 -26.48 4.65 3.03
C GLU A 596 -27.13 5.58 2.02
#